data_AF-A0A800AM22-F1
#
_entry.id   AF-A0A800AM22-F1
#
_cell.length_a   1.000
_cell.length_b   1.000
_cell.length_c   1.000
_cell.angle_alpha   90.00
_cell.angle_beta   90.00
_cell.angle_gamma   90.00
#
_symmetry.space_group_name_H-M   'P 1'
#
loop_
_entity.id
_entity.type
_entity.pdbx_description
1 polymer ?
#
loop_
_entity_poly.entity_id
_entity_poly.type
_entity_poly.pdbx_seq_one_letter_code
_entity_poly.pdbx_strand_id
1 'polypeptide(L)' 'MSETVVISNLDAARCFGCGVCRAVCPNDAISLMPRQEHPEVANVWLKNRLGKSV' A
#
# COMPACT_ATOMS: atom_id res chain seq x y z
N MET A 1 27.63 -0.93 -6.46
CA MET A 1 26.47 -0.28 -7.09
C MET A 1 25.22 -0.69 -6.31
N SER A 2 24.47 0.30 -5.83
CA SER A 2 23.15 0.25 -5.15
C SER A 2 23.06 -0.37 -3.74
N GLU A 3 23.08 0.53 -2.74
CA GLU A 3 22.55 0.35 -1.39
C GLU A 3 21.10 -0.19 -1.43
N THR A 4 20.84 -1.25 -0.67
CA THR A 4 19.51 -1.82 -0.48
C THR A 4 18.59 -0.78 0.17
N VAL A 5 17.60 -0.29 -0.56
CA VAL A 5 16.56 0.60 -0.01
C VAL A 5 15.64 -0.21 0.90
N VAL A 6 15.80 -0.06 2.21
CA VAL A 6 14.92 -0.65 3.21
C VAL A 6 13.67 0.21 3.34
N ILE A 7 12.52 -0.32 2.91
CA ILE A 7 11.22 0.34 3.06
C ILE A 7 10.67 -0.01 4.45
N SER A 8 10.87 0.87 5.43
CA SER A 8 10.49 0.65 6.84
C SER A 8 9.10 1.21 7.21
N ASN A 9 8.50 2.07 6.38
CA ASN A 9 7.21 2.69 6.67
C ASN A 9 6.29 2.63 5.43
N LEU A 10 5.33 1.70 5.46
CA LEU A 10 4.31 1.53 4.43
C LEU A 10 3.01 2.22 4.86
N ASP A 11 2.72 3.34 4.23
CA ASP A 11 1.45 4.03 4.45
C ASP A 11 0.33 3.35 3.63
N ALA A 12 -0.53 2.60 4.31
CA ALA A 12 -1.64 1.91 3.67
C ALA A 12 -2.68 2.87 3.06
N ALA A 13 -2.77 4.11 3.54
CA ALA A 13 -3.59 5.16 2.92
C ALA A 13 -3.06 5.60 1.56
N ARG A 14 -1.76 5.42 1.29
CA ARG A 14 -1.11 5.78 0.02
C ARG A 14 -0.74 4.56 -0.82
N CYS A 15 -0.91 3.35 -0.29
CA CYS A 15 -0.64 2.12 -0.99
C CYS A 15 -1.61 1.91 -2.18
N PHE A 16 -1.04 1.86 -3.38
CA PHE A 16 -1.74 1.55 -4.63
C PHE A 16 -1.93 0.04 -4.86
N GLY A 17 -1.24 -0.81 -4.10
CA GLY A 17 -1.26 -2.26 -4.30
C GLY A 17 -0.42 -2.74 -5.50
N CYS A 18 0.59 -1.98 -5.94
CA CYS A 18 1.44 -2.35 -7.09
C CYS A 18 2.39 -3.54 -6.83
N GLY A 19 2.64 -3.88 -5.57
CA GLY A 19 3.46 -5.05 -5.19
C GLY A 19 4.98 -4.87 -5.29
N VAL A 20 5.48 -3.69 -5.68
CA VAL A 20 6.93 -3.42 -5.77
C VAL A 20 7.60 -3.60 -4.40
N CYS A 21 6.99 -3.10 -3.32
CA CYS A 21 7.53 -3.24 -1.97
C CYS A 21 7.61 -4.71 -1.52
N ARG A 22 6.65 -5.55 -1.89
CA ARG A 22 6.71 -7.01 -1.66
C ARG A 22 7.89 -7.61 -2.40
N ALA A 23 8.01 -7.33 -3.70
CA ALA A 23 9.03 -7.95 -4.56
C ALA A 23 10.47 -7.63 -4.12
N VAL A 24 10.70 -6.46 -3.53
CA VAL A 24 12.03 -6.04 -3.04
C VAL A 24 12.26 -6.42 -1.58
N CYS A 25 11.26 -6.93 -0.86
CA CYS A 25 11.39 -7.23 0.56
C CYS A 25 12.25 -8.49 0.76
N PRO A 26 13.42 -8.40 1.42
CA PRO A 26 14.31 -9.54 1.59
C PRO A 26 13.76 -10.59 2.55
N ASN A 27 12.83 -10.20 3.44
CA ASN A 27 12.25 -11.07 4.47
C ASN A 27 10.84 -11.57 4.10
N ASP A 28 10.35 -11.28 2.88
CA ASP A 28 8.98 -11.57 2.44
C ASP A 28 7.91 -11.12 3.47
N ALA A 29 8.18 -10.02 4.18
CA ALA A 29 7.36 -9.58 5.32
C ALA A 29 6.05 -8.90 4.91
N ILE A 30 5.78 -8.77 3.61
CA ILE A 30 4.68 -7.96 3.07
C ILE A 30 3.76 -8.85 2.24
N SER A 31 2.48 -8.89 2.64
CA SER A 31 1.42 -9.57 1.92
C SER A 31 0.43 -8.58 1.31
N LEU A 32 -0.01 -8.84 0.08
CA LEU A 32 -1.05 -8.06 -0.59
C LEU A 32 -2.41 -8.68 -0.28
N MET A 33 -3.29 -7.91 0.37
CA MET A 33 -4.66 -8.31 0.69
C MET A 33 -5.68 -7.42 -0.04
N PRO A 34 -6.85 -7.96 -0.43
CA PRO A 34 -7.94 -7.17 -1.00
C PRO A 34 -8.38 -6.05 -0.05
N ARG A 35 -8.50 -4.82 -0.58
CA ARG A 35 -8.86 -3.66 0.24
C ARG A 35 -10.27 -3.73 0.85
N GLN A 36 -11.16 -4.49 0.22
CA GLN A 36 -12.55 -4.67 0.66
C GLN A 36 -12.64 -5.43 1.99
N GLU A 37 -11.63 -6.25 2.29
CA GLU A 37 -11.58 -7.09 3.48
C GLU A 37 -11.03 -6.35 4.71
N HIS A 38 -10.37 -5.20 4.52
CA HIS A 38 -9.81 -4.37 5.58
C HIS A 38 -10.55 -3.03 5.69
N PRO A 39 -11.56 -2.92 6.57
CA PRO A 39 -12.40 -1.72 6.68
C PRO A 39 -11.62 -0.48 7.15
N GLU A 40 -10.47 -0.64 7.84
CA GLU A 40 -9.65 0.48 8.28
C GLU A 40 -9.04 1.28 7.11
N VAL A 41 -8.76 0.62 5.98
CA VAL A 41 -8.14 1.23 4.80
C VAL A 41 -9.11 1.38 3.63
N ALA A 42 -10.25 0.69 3.66
CA ALA A 42 -11.30 0.80 2.66
C ALA A 42 -11.82 2.23 2.54
N ASN A 43 -12.11 2.86 3.69
CA ASN A 43 -12.66 4.22 3.75
C ASN A 43 -11.67 5.31 3.34
N VAL A 44 -10.37 5.02 3.30
CA VAL A 44 -9.34 6.02 2.97
C VAL A 44 -9.26 6.27 1.46
N TRP A 45 -9.36 5.21 0.65
CA TRP A 45 -9.33 5.34 -0.81
C TRP A 45 -10.69 5.62 -1.43
N LEU A 46 -11.76 5.13 -0.81
CA LEU A 46 -13.12 5.48 -1.22
C LEU A 46 -13.38 6.99 -1.07
N LYS A 47 -12.77 7.63 -0.07
CA LYS A 47 -12.86 9.09 0.13
C LYS A 47 -11.95 9.89 -0.79
N ASN A 48 -10.73 9.41 -1.08
CA ASN A 48 -9.71 10.22 -1.79
C ASN A 48 -9.55 9.90 -3.29
N ARG A 49 -10.19 8.85 -3.84
CA ARG A 49 -10.23 8.60 -5.30
C ARG A 49 -11.45 9.23 -5.95
N LEU A 50 -12.54 9.41 -5.21
CA LEU A 50 -13.64 10.25 -5.64
C LEU A 50 -13.22 11.70 -5.37
N GLY A 51 -12.65 12.37 -6.37
CA GLY A 51 -12.80 13.81 -6.44
C GLY A 51 -14.29 14.12 -6.42
N LYS A 52 -14.87 14.24 -5.22
CA LYS A 52 -16.23 14.73 -5.02
C LYS A 52 -16.18 16.23 -5.28
N SER A 53 -16.08 16.58 -6.55
CA SER A 53 -16.99 17.53 -7.15
C SER A 53 -18.33 16.80 -7.31
N VAL A 54 -19.09 16.75 -6.22
CA VAL A 54 -20.55 16.85 -6.28
C VAL A 54 -20.94 17.98 -5.36
#